data_AF-A0AA95N079-F1
#
_entry.id   AF-A0AA95N079-F1
#
_cell.length_a   1.000
_cell.length_b   1.000
_cell.length_c   1.000
_cell.angle_alpha   90.00
_cell.angle_beta   90.00
_cell.angle_gamma   90.00
#
_symmetry.space_group_name_H-M   'P 1'
#
loop_
_entity.id
_entity.type
_entity.pdbx_description
1 polymer ?
#
loop_
_entity_poly.entity_id
_entity_poly.type
_entity_poly.pdbx_seq_one_letter_code
_entity_poly.pdbx_strand_id
1 'polypeptide(L)'
;MTGMNSAINQPPRMIIHQSMWSMINYGSHNREWSLEEKFERIAEAGFDGIFGSLPEPSEEKQWRNLMEQYKFSFGLESFPSKREDLRRLMERAKDFDVQYVNAQVGNAFMTDDVVVALS
;
A
#
# COMPACT_ATOMS: atom_id res chain seq x y z
N MET A 1 22.98 9.42 -9.70
CA MET A 1 22.09 10.46 -9.13
C MET A 1 21.55 11.32 -10.25
N THR A 2 20.59 10.82 -11.04
CA THR A 2 20.21 11.47 -12.32
C THR A 2 18.71 11.63 -12.52
N GLY A 3 17.87 11.26 -11.54
CA GLY A 3 16.41 11.28 -11.68
C GLY A 3 15.72 12.58 -11.23
N MET A 4 16.30 13.36 -10.30
CA MET A 4 15.62 14.52 -9.71
C MET A 4 15.53 15.75 -10.63
N ASN A 5 16.48 15.95 -11.55
CA ASN A 5 16.53 17.17 -12.35
C ASN A 5 15.59 17.15 -13.58
N SER A 6 15.03 15.99 -13.95
CA SER A 6 14.16 15.86 -15.13
C SER A 6 12.70 16.24 -14.85
N ALA A 7 12.31 16.35 -13.58
CA ALA A 7 10.93 16.60 -13.16
C ALA A 7 10.54 18.09 -13.12
N ILE A 8 11.52 19.00 -13.18
CA ILE A 8 11.30 20.44 -12.96
C ILE A 8 10.54 21.11 -14.13
N ASN A 9 10.60 20.50 -15.33
CA ASN A 9 10.00 21.03 -16.56
C ASN A 9 8.81 20.21 -17.10
N GLN A 10 8.35 19.19 -16.37
CA GLN A 10 7.15 18.45 -16.76
C GLN A 10 5.92 19.05 -16.07
N PRO A 11 4.77 19.14 -16.76
CA PRO A 11 3.54 19.55 -16.09
C PRO A 11 3.22 18.56 -14.96
N PRO A 12 2.70 19.04 -13.81
CA PRO A 12 2.33 18.15 -12.72
C PRO A 12 1.33 17.10 -13.22
N ARG A 13 1.63 15.82 -12.94
CA ARG A 13 0.77 14.69 -13.29
C ARG A 13 0.05 14.19 -12.04
N MET A 14 -1.26 13.93 -12.17
CA MET A 14 -2.01 13.23 -11.14
C MET A 14 -1.66 11.74 -11.18
N ILE A 15 -1.34 11.19 -10.01
CA ILE A 15 -1.07 9.76 -9.79
C ILE A 15 -2.24 9.21 -8.98
N ILE A 16 -2.89 8.15 -9.47
CA ILE A 16 -4.04 7.54 -8.79
C ILE A 16 -3.68 6.11 -8.39
N HIS A 17 -3.76 5.81 -7.10
CA HIS A 17 -3.53 4.47 -6.57
C HIS A 17 -4.84 3.79 -6.20
N GLN A 18 -4.98 2.52 -6.56
CA GLN A 18 -6.12 1.70 -6.16
C GLN A 18 -5.84 1.07 -4.79
N SER A 19 -6.80 1.20 -3.87
CA SER A 19 -6.75 0.52 -2.58
C SER A 19 -6.90 -0.99 -2.73
N MET A 20 -6.03 -1.78 -2.09
CA MET A 20 -6.17 -3.24 -2.07
C MET A 20 -7.33 -3.72 -1.21
N TRP A 21 -7.63 -3.04 -0.11
CA TRP A 21 -8.72 -3.44 0.78
C TRP A 21 -10.09 -3.48 0.07
N SER A 22 -10.31 -2.62 -0.93
CA SER A 22 -11.56 -2.60 -1.70
C SER A 22 -11.62 -3.68 -2.79
N MET A 23 -10.51 -4.38 -3.03
CA MET A 23 -10.44 -5.52 -3.95
C MET A 23 -10.69 -6.85 -3.24
N ILE A 24 -10.74 -6.85 -1.90
CA ILE A 24 -11.06 -8.04 -1.09
C ILE A 24 -12.53 -8.42 -1.30
N ASN A 25 -12.82 -9.71 -1.43
CA ASN A 25 -14.15 -10.25 -1.74
C ASN A 25 -14.75 -9.76 -3.07
N TYR A 26 -13.97 -9.07 -3.90
CA TYR A 26 -14.38 -8.68 -5.24
C TYR A 26 -13.95 -9.75 -6.24
N GLY A 27 -14.80 -10.01 -7.23
CA GLY A 27 -14.51 -11.05 -8.20
C GLY A 27 -15.64 -11.30 -9.20
N SER A 28 -15.52 -12.38 -9.96
CA SER A 28 -16.52 -12.80 -10.95
C SER A 28 -16.96 -14.24 -10.67
N HIS A 29 -18.18 -14.60 -11.07
CA HIS A 29 -18.69 -15.98 -11.04
C HIS A 29 -18.58 -16.67 -9.66
N ASN A 30 -18.94 -15.96 -8.58
CA ASN A 30 -18.94 -16.45 -7.20
C ASN A 30 -17.56 -16.83 -6.62
N ARG A 31 -16.46 -16.31 -7.19
CA ARG A 31 -15.13 -16.42 -6.58
C ARG A 31 -14.46 -15.07 -6.46
N GLU A 32 -13.61 -14.95 -5.46
CA GLU A 32 -12.68 -13.83 -5.36
C GLU A 32 -11.62 -13.92 -6.47
N TRP A 33 -11.19 -12.76 -6.96
CA TRP A 33 -10.07 -12.67 -7.88
C TRP A 33 -8.75 -13.07 -7.20
N SER A 34 -7.87 -13.75 -7.94
CA SER A 34 -6.50 -13.98 -7.51
C SER A 34 -5.73 -12.65 -7.40
N LEU A 35 -4.54 -12.68 -6.82
CA LEU A 35 -3.70 -11.49 -6.74
C LEU A 35 -3.33 -10.96 -8.14
N GLU A 36 -3.00 -11.85 -9.07
CA GLU A 36 -2.71 -11.50 -10.47
C GLU A 36 -3.90 -10.84 -11.15
N GLU A 37 -5.10 -11.41 -10.99
CA GLU A 37 -6.31 -10.85 -11.57
C GLU A 37 -6.62 -9.47 -10.99
N LYS A 38 -6.40 -9.26 -9.69
CA LYS A 38 -6.55 -7.94 -9.07
C LYS A 38 -5.60 -6.94 -9.72
N PHE A 39 -4.32 -7.27 -9.87
CA PHE A 39 -3.34 -6.39 -10.52
C PHE A 39 -3.67 -6.11 -11.99
N GLU A 40 -4.09 -7.13 -12.74
CA GLU A 40 -4.54 -6.97 -14.12
C GLU A 40 -5.71 -5.98 -14.22
N ARG A 41 -6.74 -6.16 -13.38
CA ARG A 41 -7.92 -5.28 -13.38
C ARG A 41 -7.58 -3.84 -12.97
N ILE A 42 -6.66 -3.68 -12.03
CA ILE A 42 -6.15 -2.35 -11.63
C ILE A 42 -5.45 -1.67 -12.82
N ALA A 43 -4.63 -2.43 -13.57
CA ALA A 43 -3.90 -1.90 -14.71
C ALA A 43 -4.84 -1.55 -15.87
N GLU A 44 -5.79 -2.43 -16.19
CA GLU A 44 -6.82 -2.22 -17.21
C GLU A 44 -7.68 -1.00 -16.91
N ALA A 45 -7.97 -0.73 -15.63
CA ALA A 45 -8.72 0.44 -15.19
C ALA A 45 -7.93 1.76 -15.26
N GLY A 46 -6.61 1.70 -15.53
CA GLY A 46 -5.77 2.87 -15.74
C GLY A 46 -5.21 3.49 -14.45
N PHE A 47 -5.16 2.73 -13.34
CA PHE A 47 -4.49 3.18 -12.13
C PHE A 47 -2.96 3.15 -12.30
N ASP A 48 -2.28 4.05 -11.61
CA ASP A 48 -0.82 4.21 -11.67
C ASP A 48 -0.08 3.37 -10.62
N GLY A 49 -0.83 2.80 -9.67
CA GLY A 49 -0.24 2.16 -8.52
C GLY A 49 -1.24 1.55 -7.56
N ILE A 50 -0.68 1.06 -6.47
CA ILE A 50 -1.42 0.38 -5.41
C ILE A 50 -1.27 1.17 -4.11
N PHE A 51 -2.34 1.19 -3.34
CA PHE A 51 -2.35 1.61 -1.96
C PHE A 51 -2.77 0.43 -1.08
N GLY A 52 -1.95 0.03 -0.11
CA GLY A 52 -2.30 -1.10 0.74
C GLY A 52 -1.24 -1.47 1.76
N SER A 53 -1.44 -2.60 2.42
CA SER A 53 -0.50 -3.15 3.39
C SER A 53 0.66 -3.89 2.70
N LEU A 54 1.79 -4.06 3.40
CA LEU A 54 2.86 -4.93 2.93
C LEU A 54 2.35 -6.38 2.80
N PRO A 55 2.76 -7.13 1.76
CA PRO A 55 2.39 -8.53 1.63
C PRO A 55 2.98 -9.38 2.76
N GLU A 56 2.37 -10.54 3.00
CA GLU A 56 2.92 -11.55 3.89
C GLU A 56 4.22 -12.14 3.31
N PRO A 57 5.15 -12.64 4.15
CA PRO A 57 6.43 -13.20 3.70
C PRO A 57 6.33 -14.22 2.56
N SER A 58 5.27 -15.04 2.55
CA SER A 58 5.00 -16.04 1.52
C SER A 58 4.61 -15.44 0.16
N GLU A 59 4.10 -14.22 0.14
CA GLU A 59 3.56 -13.56 -1.05
C GLU A 59 4.50 -12.48 -1.62
N GLU A 60 5.55 -12.08 -0.87
CA GLU A 60 6.43 -10.96 -1.25
C GLU A 60 7.03 -11.11 -2.65
N LYS A 61 7.47 -12.33 -3.03
CA LYS A 61 8.06 -12.57 -4.34
C LYS A 61 7.05 -12.33 -5.47
N GLN A 62 5.84 -12.86 -5.31
CA GLN A 62 4.77 -12.70 -6.30
C GLN A 62 4.35 -11.24 -6.40
N TRP A 63 4.18 -10.57 -5.26
CA TRP A 63 3.87 -9.15 -5.19
C TRP A 63 4.90 -8.30 -5.95
N ARG A 64 6.20 -8.51 -5.71
CA ARG A 64 7.28 -7.77 -6.38
C ARG A 64 7.24 -7.96 -7.89
N ASN A 65 7.08 -9.21 -8.34
CA ASN A 65 7.01 -9.52 -9.76
C ASN A 65 5.83 -8.78 -10.43
N LEU A 66 4.67 -8.73 -9.78
CA LEU A 66 3.50 -8.03 -10.30
C LEU A 66 3.69 -6.51 -10.31
N MET A 67 4.24 -5.94 -9.23
CA MET A 67 4.56 -4.50 -9.17
C MET A 67 5.51 -4.08 -10.31
N GLU A 68 6.54 -4.89 -10.58
CA GLU A 68 7.48 -4.67 -11.68
C GLU A 68 6.80 -4.85 -13.05
N GLN A 69 6.04 -5.93 -13.24
CA GLN A 69 5.34 -6.24 -14.49
C GLN A 69 4.40 -5.11 -14.92
N TYR A 70 3.60 -4.58 -13.99
CA TYR A 70 2.63 -3.52 -14.26
C TYR A 70 3.20 -2.12 -14.08
N LYS A 71 4.48 -2.00 -13.67
CA LYS A 71 5.16 -0.72 -13.40
C LYS A 71 4.39 0.15 -12.40
N PHE A 72 3.77 -0.49 -11.42
CA PHE A 72 2.99 0.20 -10.40
C PHE A 72 3.89 0.91 -9.40
N SER A 73 3.40 2.05 -8.95
CA SER A 73 3.91 2.74 -7.77
C SER A 73 3.20 2.23 -6.51
N PHE A 74 3.84 2.34 -5.34
CA PHE A 74 3.29 1.78 -4.10
C PHE A 74 3.18 2.80 -2.98
N GLY A 75 1.99 2.89 -2.38
CA GLY A 75 1.73 3.60 -1.14
C GLY A 75 1.32 2.64 -0.04
N LEU A 76 1.80 2.87 1.17
CA LEU A 76 1.46 2.03 2.31
C LEU A 76 0.35 2.63 3.16
N GLU A 77 -0.57 1.79 3.61
CA GLU A 77 -1.44 2.09 4.75
C GLU A 77 -0.81 1.57 6.05
N SER A 78 -1.05 2.27 7.16
CA SER A 78 -0.55 1.88 8.46
C SER A 78 -1.50 2.33 9.58
N PHE A 79 -1.71 1.46 10.56
CA PHE A 79 -2.50 1.74 11.75
C PHE A 79 -1.68 1.52 13.02
N PRO A 80 -0.61 2.32 13.26
CA PRO A 80 0.29 2.07 14.39
C PRO A 80 -0.40 2.39 15.71
N SER A 81 -0.17 1.54 16.72
CA SER A 81 -0.62 1.79 18.10
C SER A 81 0.52 2.30 18.99
N LYS A 82 1.77 2.01 18.62
CA LYS A 82 2.98 2.50 19.29
C LYS A 82 4.11 2.78 18.29
N ARG A 83 5.12 3.50 18.74
CA ARG A 83 6.29 3.90 17.93
C ARG A 83 6.99 2.69 17.28
N GLU A 84 7.08 1.57 17.99
CA GLU A 84 7.77 0.38 17.53
C GLU A 84 7.10 -0.24 16.30
N ASP A 85 5.78 -0.09 16.16
CA ASP A 85 5.03 -0.62 15.01
C ASP A 85 5.46 0.10 13.73
N LEU A 86 5.53 1.43 13.79
CA LEU A 86 6.00 2.24 12.67
C LEU A 86 7.46 1.94 12.33
N ARG A 87 8.33 1.77 13.34
CA ARG A 87 9.74 1.40 13.11
C ARG A 87 9.85 0.08 12.34
N ARG A 88 9.11 -0.96 12.76
CA ARG A 88 9.09 -2.27 12.09
C ARG A 88 8.54 -2.19 10.68
N LEU A 89 7.48 -1.39 10.47
CA LEU A 89 6.94 -1.16 9.14
C LEU A 89 7.99 -0.52 8.22
N MET A 90 8.66 0.54 8.68
CA MET A 90 9.67 1.25 7.89
C MET A 90 10.90 0.38 7.59
N GLU A 91 11.25 -0.56 8.47
CA GLU A 91 12.31 -1.54 8.20
C GLU A 91 11.96 -2.46 7.05
N ARG A 92 10.73 -2.98 7.00
CA ARG A 92 10.26 -3.83 5.90
C ARG A 92 10.01 -3.04 4.62
N ALA A 93 9.46 -1.83 4.73
CA ALA A 93 9.07 -0.99 3.59
C ALA A 93 10.25 -0.60 2.68
N LYS A 94 11.47 -0.55 3.22
CA LYS A 94 12.71 -0.28 2.45
C LYS A 94 12.89 -1.20 1.27
N ASP A 95 12.41 -2.43 1.38
CA ASP A 95 12.59 -3.40 0.32
C ASP A 95 11.58 -3.18 -0.82
N PHE A 96 10.49 -2.45 -0.62
CA PHE A 96 9.33 -2.39 -1.54
C PHE A 96 9.19 -1.08 -2.35
N ASP A 97 10.19 -0.21 -2.37
CA ASP A 97 10.18 1.07 -3.10
C ASP A 97 8.91 1.92 -2.83
N VAL A 98 8.50 1.95 -1.57
CA VAL A 98 7.29 2.67 -1.12
C VAL A 98 7.50 4.18 -1.23
N GLN A 99 6.58 4.86 -1.90
CA GLN A 99 6.66 6.31 -2.14
C GLN A 99 6.13 7.15 -0.97
N TYR A 100 5.10 6.65 -0.29
CA TYR A 100 4.49 7.32 0.86
C TYR A 100 3.87 6.31 1.82
N VAL A 101 3.70 6.76 3.07
CA VAL A 101 2.98 6.02 4.10
C VAL A 101 1.84 6.89 4.62
N ASN A 102 0.61 6.39 4.52
CA ASN A 102 -0.56 6.95 5.18
C ASN A 102 -0.70 6.24 6.54
N ALA A 103 -0.30 6.93 7.61
CA ALA A 103 -0.39 6.42 8.97
C ALA A 103 -1.57 7.03 9.72
N GLN A 104 -2.50 6.18 10.14
CA GLN A 104 -3.69 6.55 10.91
C GLN A 104 -3.55 5.99 12.32
N VAL A 105 -3.38 6.86 13.31
CA VAL A 105 -3.24 6.42 14.70
C VAL A 105 -4.59 5.89 15.17
N GLY A 106 -4.67 4.59 15.46
CA GLY A 106 -5.93 3.95 15.89
C GLY A 106 -6.51 4.59 17.16
N ASN A 107 -5.65 5.14 18.02
CA ASN A 107 -6.01 5.72 19.30
C ASN A 107 -5.56 7.19 19.42
N ALA A 108 -5.86 8.03 18.42
CA ALA A 108 -5.41 9.43 18.36
C ALA A 108 -5.73 10.30 19.60
N PHE A 109 -6.58 9.84 20.52
CA PHE A 109 -7.02 10.56 21.72
C PHE A 109 -6.73 9.85 23.05
N MET A 110 -6.04 8.70 23.04
CA MET A 110 -5.68 8.02 24.29
C MET A 110 -4.31 8.51 24.76
N THR A 111 -4.32 9.53 25.62
CA THR A 111 -3.23 9.72 26.58
C THR A 111 -3.33 8.60 27.62
N ASP A 112 -2.20 8.16 28.15
CA ASP A 112 -1.93 6.86 28.81
C ASP A 112 -2.87 6.39 29.98
N ASP A 113 -3.98 7.07 30.27
CA ASP A 113 -4.79 6.86 31.48
C ASP A 113 -6.18 6.22 31.30
N VAL A 114 -6.62 5.81 30.11
CA VAL A 114 -7.94 5.14 30.00
C VAL A 114 -7.92 3.93 29.06
N VAL A 115 -7.33 2.83 29.53
CA VAL A 115 -7.78 1.49 29.14
C VAL A 115 -8.85 1.07 30.14
N VAL A 116 -10.09 1.50 29.93
CA VAL A 116 -11.25 0.76 30.43
C VAL A 116 -11.70 -0.12 29.28
N ALA A 117 -11.44 -1.42 29.43
CA ALA A 117 -11.96 -2.44 28.55
C ALA A 117 -13.48 -2.26 28.39
N LEU A 118 -13.95 -2.16 27.15
CA LEU A 118 -15.35 -2.39 26.83
C LEU A 118 -15.45 -3.74 26.15
N SER A 119 -15.84 -4.70 27.00
CA SER A 119 -16.50 -6.01 26.76
C SER A 119 -15.88 -6.95 25.74
#